data_AF-A0A7V3U554-F1
#
_entry.id   AF-A0A7V3U554-F1
#
_cell.length_a   1.000
_cell.length_b   1.000
_cell.length_c   1.000
_cell.angle_alpha   90.00
_cell.angle_beta   90.00
_cell.angle_gamma   90.00
#
_symmetry.space_group_name_H-M   'P 1'
#
loop_
_entity.id
_entity.type
_entity.pdbx_description
1 polymer ?
#
loop_
_entity_poly.entity_id
_entity_poly.type
_entity_poly.pdbx_seq_one_letter_code
_entity_poly.pdbx_strand_id
1 'polypeptide(L)'
;MDDMKEHKAKAATWFRDLRDQICAAFEALEDTQVEGPFADQPAGRFEISDTKRDAADGSDAGGGLMSVMRGGRVFEKVGVNISTVYGTLGERAVAAMAARKGLDGMKEDPRFWASGISLVAHMQNPHTPAVHMNTRMFWTPHGWWFGGGSDLNPCIEYAEDTAAFHAVQKQQCDKHDPAYYPRFKAWADEYFYIPHRNRARGVGGIFLDDHNTGDWDADFAFIQDVGRAFLMAFLPVTE
;
A
#
# COMPACT_ATOMS: atom_id res chain seq x y z
N MET A 1 -26.22 -13.39 -1.87
CA MET A 1 -24.87 -13.20 -2.44
C MET A 1 -23.89 -13.89 -1.53
N ASP A 2 -22.96 -14.66 -2.10
CA ASP A 2 -21.85 -15.24 -1.34
C ASP A 2 -21.08 -14.12 -0.63
N ASP A 3 -20.77 -14.28 0.67
CA ASP A 3 -20.09 -13.29 1.52
C ASP A 3 -18.62 -13.08 1.10
N MET A 4 -18.22 -13.60 -0.07
CA MET A 4 -16.86 -13.57 -0.60
C MET A 4 -15.84 -14.10 0.41
N LYS A 5 -16.23 -15.08 1.23
CA LYS A 5 -15.42 -15.54 2.37
C LYS A 5 -14.05 -16.03 1.93
N GLU A 6 -13.99 -16.81 0.85
CA GLU A 6 -12.74 -17.31 0.28
C GLU A 6 -11.88 -16.19 -0.32
N HIS A 7 -12.49 -15.27 -1.06
CA HIS A 7 -11.81 -14.11 -1.64
C HIS A 7 -11.21 -13.18 -0.57
N LYS A 8 -11.97 -12.87 0.47
CA LYS A 8 -11.51 -12.09 1.64
C LYS A 8 -10.31 -12.75 2.32
N ALA A 9 -10.39 -14.08 2.54
CA ALA A 9 -9.29 -14.85 3.11
C ALA A 9 -8.04 -14.84 2.22
N LYS A 10 -8.18 -15.10 0.92
CA LYS A 10 -7.09 -15.04 -0.07
C LYS A 10 -6.40 -13.68 -0.07
N ALA A 11 -7.17 -12.58 -0.08
CA ALA A 11 -6.62 -11.23 -0.06
C ALA A 11 -5.87 -10.93 1.23
N ALA A 12 -6.45 -11.26 2.40
CA ALA A 12 -5.80 -11.03 3.69
C ALA A 12 -4.49 -11.83 3.84
N THR A 13 -4.46 -13.09 3.39
CA THR A 13 -3.24 -13.90 3.35
C THR A 13 -2.19 -13.26 2.47
N TRP A 14 -2.54 -12.84 1.25
CA TRP A 14 -1.61 -12.16 0.35
C TRP A 14 -0.98 -10.91 0.96
N PHE A 15 -1.77 -10.04 1.59
CA PHE A 15 -1.23 -8.81 2.20
C PHE A 15 -0.28 -9.11 3.36
N ARG A 16 -0.54 -10.18 4.12
CA ARG A 16 0.37 -10.66 5.16
C ARG A 16 1.68 -11.19 4.56
N ASP A 17 1.59 -12.06 3.56
CA ASP A 17 2.77 -12.63 2.92
C ASP A 17 3.64 -11.55 2.26
N LEU A 18 3.01 -10.54 1.65
CA LEU A 18 3.71 -9.40 1.07
C LEU A 18 4.41 -8.56 2.14
N ARG A 19 3.77 -8.34 3.30
CA ARG A 19 4.42 -7.68 4.45
C ARG A 19 5.65 -8.46 4.89
N ASP A 20 5.54 -9.78 5.01
CA ASP A 20 6.64 -10.62 5.49
C ASP A 20 7.82 -10.58 4.52
N GLN A 21 7.56 -10.61 3.21
CA GLN A 21 8.58 -10.43 2.18
C GLN A 21 9.25 -9.06 2.25
N ILE A 22 8.48 -7.98 2.40
CA ILE A 22 9.03 -6.61 2.48
C ILE A 22 9.89 -6.45 3.72
N CYS A 23 9.42 -6.93 4.87
CA CYS A 23 10.19 -6.83 6.11
C CYS A 23 11.50 -7.61 6.03
N ALA A 24 11.48 -8.82 5.47
CA ALA A 24 12.69 -9.60 5.26
C ALA A 24 13.67 -8.89 4.30
N ALA A 25 13.18 -8.32 3.20
CA ALA A 25 14.02 -7.58 2.25
C ALA A 25 14.65 -6.33 2.89
N PHE A 26 13.91 -5.62 3.75
CA PHE A 26 14.41 -4.41 4.40
C PHE A 26 15.41 -4.73 5.51
N GLU A 27 15.22 -5.82 6.26
CA GLU A 27 16.24 -6.31 7.20
C GLU A 27 17.50 -6.80 6.48
N ALA A 28 17.37 -7.35 5.27
CA ALA A 28 18.52 -7.71 4.45
C ALA A 28 19.33 -6.47 4.00
N LEU A 29 18.66 -5.37 3.60
CA LEU A 29 19.34 -4.11 3.28
C LEU A 29 20.13 -3.55 4.49
N GLU A 30 19.55 -3.65 5.68
CA GLU A 30 20.22 -3.30 6.93
C GLU A 30 21.48 -4.13 7.18
N ASP A 31 21.45 -5.41 6.83
CA ASP A 31 22.58 -6.33 6.98
C ASP A 31 23.69 -6.09 5.97
N THR A 32 23.34 -5.70 4.75
CA THR A 32 24.30 -5.42 3.68
C THR A 32 24.98 -4.07 3.84
N GLN A 33 24.41 -3.14 4.63
CA GLN A 33 25.01 -1.84 4.90
C GLN A 33 26.18 -1.96 5.90
N VAL A 34 27.35 -2.34 5.39
CA VAL A 34 28.59 -2.53 6.17
C VAL A 34 29.60 -1.39 6.02
N GLU A 35 29.28 -0.39 5.20
CA GLU A 35 30.11 0.81 4.98
C GLU A 35 29.29 2.10 5.20
N GLY A 36 29.98 3.24 5.30
CA GLY A 36 29.36 4.55 5.46
C GLY A 36 29.07 4.96 6.93
N PRO A 37 28.46 6.13 7.14
CA PRO A 37 28.41 6.79 8.45
C PRO A 37 27.56 6.07 9.50
N PHE A 38 26.70 5.13 9.08
CA PHE A 38 25.82 4.37 9.97
C PHE A 38 26.22 2.89 10.11
N ALA A 39 27.29 2.42 9.46
CA ALA A 39 27.69 1.01 9.47
C ALA A 39 27.99 0.44 10.88
N ASP A 40 28.56 1.27 11.75
CA ASP A 40 28.90 0.88 13.13
C ASP A 40 27.66 0.78 14.05
N GLN A 41 26.49 1.24 13.59
CA GLN A 41 25.24 1.08 14.33
C GLN A 41 24.76 -0.38 14.24
N PRO A 42 23.95 -0.86 15.20
CA PRO A 42 23.25 -2.13 15.03
C PRO A 42 22.38 -2.10 13.76
N ALA A 43 22.36 -3.20 13.01
CA ALA A 43 21.44 -3.35 11.89
C ALA A 43 19.98 -3.25 12.39
N GLY A 44 19.16 -2.46 11.71
CA GLY A 44 17.76 -2.27 12.06
C GLY A 44 16.97 -3.57 11.96
N ARG A 45 16.02 -3.75 12.88
CA ARG A 45 15.09 -4.89 12.93
C ARG A 45 13.67 -4.42 13.19
N PHE A 46 12.70 -5.14 12.64
CA PHE A 46 11.29 -4.82 12.87
C PHE A 46 10.85 -5.28 14.27
N GLU A 47 10.34 -4.33 15.04
CA GLU A 47 9.49 -4.61 16.19
C GLU A 47 8.06 -4.85 15.68
N ILE A 48 7.55 -6.07 15.93
CA ILE A 48 6.22 -6.49 15.48
C ILE A 48 5.28 -6.52 16.68
N SER A 49 4.10 -5.90 16.55
CA SER A 49 3.04 -5.97 17.57
C SER A 49 1.67 -6.16 16.94
N ASP A 50 0.83 -6.91 17.64
CA ASP A 50 -0.59 -7.06 17.30
C ASP A 50 -1.36 -5.78 17.58
N THR A 51 -2.28 -5.45 16.68
CA THR A 51 -3.27 -4.39 16.88
C THR A 51 -4.66 -5.01 16.89
N LYS A 52 -5.55 -4.45 17.72
CA LYS A 52 -6.96 -4.86 17.80
C LYS A 52 -7.86 -3.64 17.66
N ARG A 53 -9.04 -3.86 17.13
CA ARG A 53 -10.08 -2.85 16.99
C ARG A 53 -11.37 -3.41 17.59
N ASP A 54 -11.96 -2.63 18.47
CA ASP A 54 -13.27 -2.92 19.03
C ASP A 54 -14.34 -2.05 18.35
N ALA A 55 -15.53 -2.61 18.16
CA ALA A 55 -16.71 -1.85 17.78
C ALA A 55 -17.24 -1.06 18.99
N ALA A 56 -18.20 -0.15 18.73
CA ALA A 56 -18.79 0.68 19.79
C ALA A 56 -19.51 -0.13 20.89
N ASP A 57 -19.97 -1.33 20.57
CA ASP A 57 -20.61 -2.27 21.50
C ASP A 57 -19.60 -3.24 22.17
N GLY A 58 -18.29 -3.05 21.92
CA GLY A 58 -17.22 -3.88 22.47
C GLY A 58 -17.03 -5.22 21.73
N SER A 59 -17.75 -5.47 20.64
CA SER A 59 -17.51 -6.64 19.79
C SER A 59 -16.21 -6.49 18.98
N ASP A 60 -15.64 -7.62 18.56
CA ASP A 60 -14.45 -7.66 17.72
C ASP A 60 -14.71 -7.01 16.35
N ALA A 61 -13.88 -6.04 15.98
CA ALA A 61 -13.92 -5.33 14.70
C ALA A 61 -12.62 -5.54 13.89
N GLY A 62 -11.87 -6.59 14.22
CA GLY A 62 -10.63 -6.99 13.57
C GLY A 62 -9.40 -6.33 14.17
N GLY A 63 -8.38 -6.12 13.35
CA GLY A 63 -7.06 -5.72 13.83
C GLY A 63 -5.99 -5.85 12.76
N GLY A 64 -4.76 -6.15 13.15
CA GLY A 64 -3.65 -6.21 12.21
C GLY A 64 -2.30 -6.41 12.88
N LEU A 65 -1.23 -6.36 12.09
CA LEU A 65 0.14 -6.37 12.58
C LEU A 65 0.81 -5.05 12.23
N MET A 66 1.37 -4.41 13.25
CA MET A 66 2.22 -3.24 13.08
C MET A 66 3.68 -3.70 13.11
N SER A 67 4.46 -3.35 12.07
CA SER A 67 5.90 -3.64 12.01
C SER A 67 6.64 -2.33 11.90
N VAL A 68 7.47 -2.00 12.89
CA VAL A 68 8.19 -0.72 12.93
C VAL A 68 9.67 -0.98 13.12
N MET A 69 10.50 -0.32 12.32
CA MET A 69 11.95 -0.25 12.50
C MET A 69 12.34 1.23 12.63
N ARG A 70 13.28 1.53 13.54
CA ARG A 70 13.75 2.89 13.84
C ARG A 70 15.25 2.88 14.09
N GLY A 71 15.94 3.91 13.61
CA GLY A 71 17.37 4.07 13.83
C GLY A 71 18.20 2.92 13.27
N GLY A 72 17.79 2.38 12.12
CA GLY A 72 18.60 1.44 11.35
C GLY A 72 19.72 2.17 10.61
N ARG A 73 20.58 1.39 9.97
CA ARG A 73 21.69 1.84 9.13
C ARG A 73 21.23 2.44 7.81
N VAL A 74 20.17 1.86 7.23
CA VAL A 74 19.56 2.28 5.96
C VAL A 74 18.29 3.07 6.22
N PHE A 75 17.43 2.59 7.10
CA PHE A 75 16.15 3.19 7.41
C PHE A 75 16.22 4.02 8.69
N GLU A 76 16.00 5.34 8.57
CA GLU A 76 15.80 6.20 9.75
C GLU A 76 14.53 5.74 10.49
N LYS A 77 13.45 5.51 9.73
CA LYS A 77 12.19 4.98 10.23
C LYS A 77 11.38 4.35 9.10
N VAL A 78 10.89 3.13 9.34
CA VAL A 78 9.95 2.47 8.42
C VAL A 78 8.83 1.79 9.20
N GLY A 79 7.63 1.87 8.64
CA GLY A 79 6.46 1.11 9.09
C GLY A 79 5.92 0.26 7.97
N VAL A 80 5.68 -1.04 8.21
CA VAL A 80 5.05 -1.98 7.26
C VAL A 80 3.91 -2.68 7.98
N ASN A 81 2.69 -2.21 7.73
CA ASN A 81 1.52 -2.58 8.52
C ASN A 81 0.50 -3.30 7.66
N ILE A 82 -0.09 -4.34 8.21
CA ILE A 82 -1.30 -4.98 7.65
C ILE A 82 -2.47 -4.75 8.58
N SER A 83 -3.66 -4.70 8.01
CA SER A 83 -4.91 -4.66 8.78
C SER A 83 -5.97 -5.49 8.08
N THR A 84 -6.84 -6.13 8.86
CA THR A 84 -8.10 -6.71 8.43
C THR A 84 -9.16 -6.28 9.44
N VAL A 85 -10.09 -5.43 9.00
CA VAL A 85 -11.11 -4.81 9.85
C VAL A 85 -12.50 -5.05 9.26
N TYR A 86 -13.50 -5.12 10.12
CA TYR A 86 -14.89 -5.36 9.74
C TYR A 86 -15.84 -4.73 10.74
N GLY A 87 -17.10 -4.62 10.35
CA GLY A 87 -18.16 -4.09 11.19
C GLY A 87 -19.19 -3.34 10.36
N THR A 88 -19.71 -2.26 10.93
CA THR A 88 -20.75 -1.43 10.30
C THR A 88 -20.21 -0.03 10.03
N LEU A 89 -20.41 0.46 8.81
CA LEU A 89 -20.04 1.83 8.42
C LEU A 89 -20.91 2.85 9.15
N GLY A 90 -20.29 3.89 9.69
CA GLY A 90 -21.01 5.05 10.24
C GLY A 90 -21.68 5.87 9.14
N GLU A 91 -22.71 6.65 9.51
CA GLU A 91 -23.55 7.41 8.57
C GLU A 91 -22.76 8.28 7.59
N ARG A 92 -21.70 8.94 8.06
CA ARG A 92 -20.83 9.78 7.22
C ARG A 92 -20.11 8.96 6.15
N ALA A 93 -19.64 7.75 6.49
CA ALA A 93 -18.96 6.86 5.55
C ALA A 93 -19.95 6.28 4.53
N VAL A 94 -21.16 5.91 4.98
CA VAL A 94 -22.25 5.48 4.10
C VAL A 94 -22.60 6.57 3.10
N ALA A 95 -22.81 7.82 3.56
CA ALA A 95 -23.14 8.95 2.70
C ALA A 95 -22.05 9.23 1.65
N ALA A 96 -20.77 9.22 2.07
CA ALA A 96 -19.65 9.45 1.16
C ALA A 96 -19.51 8.34 0.10
N MET A 97 -19.66 7.07 0.50
CA MET A 97 -19.56 5.95 -0.44
C MET A 97 -20.76 5.89 -1.38
N ALA A 98 -21.98 6.11 -0.90
CA ALA A 98 -23.18 6.14 -1.74
C ALA A 98 -23.07 7.23 -2.82
N ALA A 99 -22.65 8.45 -2.45
CA ALA A 99 -22.47 9.56 -3.38
C ALA A 99 -21.37 9.29 -4.43
N ARG A 100 -20.30 8.60 -4.04
CA ARG A 100 -19.17 8.30 -4.93
C ARG A 100 -19.43 7.12 -5.87
N LYS A 101 -20.22 6.14 -5.44
CA LYS A 101 -20.34 4.82 -6.09
C LYS A 101 -21.70 4.49 -6.67
N GLY A 102 -22.75 5.25 -6.34
CA GLY A 102 -24.12 4.90 -6.73
C GLY A 102 -24.58 3.56 -6.15
N LEU A 103 -24.02 3.16 -4.99
CA LEU A 103 -24.41 1.93 -4.29
C LEU A 103 -25.70 2.19 -3.51
N ASP A 104 -26.83 2.03 -4.18
CA ASP A 104 -28.15 2.01 -3.53
C ASP A 104 -28.23 0.81 -2.56
N GLY A 105 -28.81 1.01 -1.37
CA GLY A 105 -28.95 -0.04 -0.36
C GLY A 105 -27.94 -0.02 0.81
N MET A 106 -26.89 0.82 0.74
CA MET A 106 -25.85 0.88 1.77
C MET A 106 -26.34 1.37 3.15
N LYS A 107 -27.50 2.02 3.22
CA LYS A 107 -28.11 2.42 4.50
C LYS A 107 -28.79 1.23 5.18
N GLU A 108 -29.34 0.33 4.36
CA GLU A 108 -30.10 -0.85 4.76
C GLU A 108 -29.16 -1.96 5.24
N ASP A 109 -27.97 -2.08 4.63
CA ASP A 109 -26.94 -3.02 5.07
C ASP A 109 -25.53 -2.37 5.06
N PRO A 110 -25.14 -1.64 6.12
CA PRO A 110 -23.89 -0.89 6.17
C PRO A 110 -22.69 -1.75 6.56
N ARG A 111 -22.80 -3.08 6.48
CA ARG A 111 -21.70 -3.99 6.81
C ARG A 111 -20.53 -3.77 5.85
N PHE A 112 -19.32 -3.85 6.37
CA PHE A 112 -18.11 -3.79 5.58
C PHE A 112 -17.03 -4.74 6.09
N TRP A 113 -16.11 -5.04 5.19
CA TRP A 113 -14.85 -5.69 5.47
C TRP A 113 -13.76 -4.99 4.65
N ALA A 114 -12.59 -4.80 5.23
CA ALA A 114 -11.45 -4.26 4.52
C ALA A 114 -10.17 -4.91 5.00
N SER A 115 -9.28 -5.24 4.06
CA SER A 115 -7.94 -5.71 4.37
C SER A 115 -6.92 -5.04 3.46
N GLY A 116 -5.71 -4.85 3.94
CA GLY A 116 -4.65 -4.24 3.15
C GLY A 116 -3.32 -4.16 3.87
N ILE A 117 -2.29 -3.88 3.10
CA ILE A 117 -0.93 -3.53 3.53
C ILE A 117 -0.68 -2.06 3.24
N SER A 118 0.01 -1.37 4.15
CA SER A 118 0.46 0.01 3.96
C SER A 118 1.88 0.17 4.51
N LEU A 119 2.71 0.90 3.77
CA LEU A 119 4.11 1.14 4.10
C LEU A 119 4.48 2.60 3.87
N VAL A 120 5.30 3.12 4.78
CA VAL A 120 6.10 4.34 4.56
C VAL A 120 7.50 4.08 5.08
N ALA A 121 8.51 4.35 4.26
CA ALA A 121 9.92 4.27 4.63
C ALA A 121 10.62 5.61 4.46
N HIS A 122 11.36 6.02 5.48
CA HIS A 122 12.24 7.18 5.50
C HIS A 122 13.68 6.71 5.69
N MET A 123 14.56 7.19 4.83
CA MET A 123 15.94 6.71 4.69
C MET A 123 16.89 7.59 5.51
N GLN A 124 17.96 7.00 6.02
CA GLN A 124 19.05 7.75 6.66
C GLN A 124 19.78 8.65 5.66
N ASN A 125 19.97 8.14 4.43
CA ASN A 125 20.73 8.82 3.39
C ASN A 125 19.80 9.68 2.51
N PRO A 126 20.01 11.00 2.38
CA PRO A 126 19.18 11.86 1.54
C PRO A 126 19.26 11.56 0.03
N HIS A 127 20.25 10.77 -0.38
CA HIS A 127 20.38 10.28 -1.75
C HIS A 127 19.42 9.12 -2.05
N THR A 128 18.93 8.43 -1.02
CA THR A 128 17.92 7.38 -1.17
C THR A 128 16.52 7.98 -0.90
N PRO A 129 15.57 7.85 -1.82
CA PRO A 129 14.25 8.45 -1.69
C PRO A 129 13.42 7.82 -0.57
N ALA A 130 12.58 8.64 0.08
CA ALA A 130 11.48 8.10 0.88
C ALA A 130 10.45 7.46 -0.05
N VAL A 131 9.77 6.42 0.42
CA VAL A 131 8.80 5.68 -0.41
C VAL A 131 7.53 5.34 0.37
N HIS A 132 6.41 5.33 -0.34
CA HIS A 132 5.12 4.85 0.18
C HIS A 132 4.57 3.76 -0.75
N MET A 133 3.89 2.78 -0.16
CA MET A 133 3.13 1.76 -0.88
C MET A 133 1.88 1.37 -0.11
N ASN A 134 0.79 1.13 -0.82
CA ASN A 134 -0.41 0.52 -0.28
C ASN A 134 -1.03 -0.44 -1.30
N THR A 135 -1.58 -1.56 -0.85
CA THR A 135 -2.59 -2.32 -1.60
C THR A 135 -3.67 -2.81 -0.65
N ARG A 136 -4.93 -2.72 -1.07
CA ARG A 136 -6.08 -3.02 -0.22
C ARG A 136 -7.25 -3.56 -1.02
N MET A 137 -8.10 -4.31 -0.33
CA MET A 137 -9.42 -4.73 -0.79
C MET A 137 -10.48 -4.17 0.17
N PHE A 138 -11.57 -3.67 -0.38
CA PHE A 138 -12.76 -3.29 0.37
C PHE A 138 -13.95 -4.13 -0.12
N TRP A 139 -14.83 -4.49 0.79
CA TRP A 139 -16.06 -5.23 0.51
C TRP A 139 -17.21 -4.71 1.35
N THR A 140 -18.39 -4.65 0.74
CA THR A 140 -19.71 -4.52 1.39
C THR A 140 -20.68 -5.52 0.74
N PRO A 141 -21.85 -5.75 1.33
CA PRO A 141 -22.91 -6.53 0.69
C PRO A 141 -23.34 -6.01 -0.70
N HIS A 142 -22.98 -4.77 -1.04
CA HIS A 142 -23.34 -4.11 -2.31
C HIS A 142 -22.23 -4.16 -3.35
N GLY A 143 -21.02 -4.61 -2.99
CA GLY A 143 -19.92 -4.73 -3.94
C GLY A 143 -18.55 -4.75 -3.27
N TRP A 144 -17.53 -4.83 -4.11
CA TRP A 144 -16.13 -4.83 -3.68
C TRP A 144 -15.30 -3.97 -4.62
N TRP A 145 -14.11 -3.61 -4.20
CA TRP A 145 -13.12 -2.98 -5.07
C TRP A 145 -11.74 -3.11 -4.44
N PHE A 146 -10.73 -2.99 -5.28
CA PHE A 146 -9.36 -2.82 -4.84
C PHE A 146 -8.90 -1.38 -4.97
N GLY A 147 -7.83 -1.07 -4.25
CA GLY A 147 -7.09 0.15 -4.38
C GLY A 147 -5.66 -0.05 -3.96
N GLY A 148 -4.81 0.92 -4.26
CA GLY A 148 -3.40 0.84 -3.94
C GLY A 148 -2.52 1.69 -4.84
N GLY A 149 -1.25 1.34 -4.85
CA GLY A 149 -0.21 2.02 -5.61
C GLY A 149 1.05 2.21 -4.78
N SER A 150 2.06 2.76 -5.43
CA SER A 150 3.34 3.11 -4.82
C SER A 150 3.83 4.44 -5.37
N ASP A 151 4.47 5.25 -4.55
CA ASP A 151 5.01 6.55 -4.94
C ASP A 151 6.36 6.85 -4.29
N LEU A 152 7.25 7.45 -5.07
CA LEU A 152 8.64 7.75 -4.73
C LEU A 152 8.79 9.24 -4.40
N ASN A 153 9.44 9.55 -3.29
CA ASN A 153 9.59 10.89 -2.74
C ASN A 153 11.07 11.21 -2.47
N PRO A 154 11.86 11.46 -3.53
CA PRO A 154 13.27 11.84 -3.39
C PRO A 154 13.45 13.20 -2.73
N CYS A 155 14.40 13.29 -1.81
CA CYS A 155 14.94 14.58 -1.35
C CYS A 155 15.86 15.19 -2.42
N ILE A 156 16.63 14.34 -3.10
CA ILE A 156 17.48 14.67 -4.25
C ILE A 156 17.01 13.81 -5.42
N GLU A 157 16.58 14.45 -6.51
CA GLU A 157 16.06 13.74 -7.67
C GLU A 157 17.19 13.18 -8.54
N TYR A 158 17.13 11.87 -8.77
CA TYR A 158 17.91 11.16 -9.78
C TYR A 158 16.98 10.72 -10.91
N ALA A 159 17.31 11.11 -12.14
CA ALA A 159 16.47 10.84 -13.29
C ALA A 159 16.43 9.33 -13.61
N GLU A 160 17.56 8.64 -13.42
CA GLU A 160 17.67 7.20 -13.57
C GLU A 160 16.77 6.44 -12.59
N ASP A 161 16.77 6.79 -11.30
CA ASP A 161 15.94 6.14 -10.27
C ASP A 161 14.46 6.35 -10.54
N THR A 162 14.09 7.57 -10.93
CA THR A 162 12.72 7.90 -11.32
C THR A 162 12.28 7.05 -12.52
N ALA A 163 13.11 6.99 -13.56
CA ALA A 163 12.82 6.22 -14.77
C ALA A 163 12.71 4.72 -14.46
N ALA A 164 13.63 4.17 -13.66
CA ALA A 164 13.63 2.75 -13.26
C ALA A 164 12.38 2.39 -12.43
N PHE A 165 12.04 3.21 -11.43
CA PHE A 165 10.87 3.01 -10.59
C PHE A 165 9.55 3.02 -11.39
N HIS A 166 9.44 3.95 -12.35
CA HIS A 166 8.27 4.03 -13.25
C HIS A 166 8.25 2.89 -14.28
N ALA A 167 9.40 2.47 -14.81
CA ALA A 167 9.49 1.38 -15.77
C ALA A 167 8.99 0.05 -15.19
N VAL A 168 9.36 -0.27 -13.95
CA VAL A 168 8.88 -1.49 -13.26
C VAL A 168 7.37 -1.45 -13.07
N GLN A 169 6.83 -0.33 -12.57
CA GLN A 169 5.37 -0.17 -12.39
C GLN A 169 4.63 -0.30 -13.72
N LYS A 170 5.12 0.35 -14.78
CA LYS A 170 4.54 0.24 -16.11
C LYS A 170 4.53 -1.21 -16.60
N GLN A 171 5.66 -1.90 -16.48
CA GLN A 171 5.78 -3.30 -16.89
C GLN A 171 4.77 -4.20 -16.17
N GLN A 172 4.53 -3.99 -14.87
CA GLN A 172 3.53 -4.77 -14.14
C GLN A 172 2.10 -4.42 -14.57
N CYS A 173 1.77 -3.14 -14.77
CA CYS A 173 0.47 -2.73 -15.27
C CYS A 173 0.18 -3.28 -16.69
N ASP A 174 1.16 -3.24 -17.59
CA ASP A 174 1.02 -3.67 -18.99
C ASP A 174 0.68 -5.15 -19.14
N LYS A 175 0.95 -5.99 -18.13
CA LYS A 175 0.55 -7.41 -18.13
C LYS A 175 -0.97 -7.62 -18.06
N HIS A 176 -1.69 -6.64 -17.52
CA HIS A 176 -3.13 -6.70 -17.29
C HIS A 176 -3.89 -5.85 -18.31
N ASP A 177 -3.48 -4.59 -18.46
CA ASP A 177 -4.01 -3.69 -19.48
C ASP A 177 -3.00 -2.56 -19.76
N PRO A 178 -2.55 -2.36 -21.01
CA PRO A 178 -1.67 -1.24 -21.39
C PRO A 178 -2.20 0.16 -21.03
N ALA A 179 -3.50 0.32 -20.82
CA ALA A 179 -4.12 1.58 -20.40
C ALA A 179 -3.98 1.86 -18.89
N TYR A 180 -3.65 0.85 -18.07
CA TYR A 180 -3.58 0.99 -16.61
C TYR A 180 -2.48 1.94 -16.16
N TYR A 181 -1.25 1.79 -16.66
CA TYR A 181 -0.15 2.65 -16.23
C TYR A 181 -0.41 4.13 -16.57
N PRO A 182 -0.74 4.52 -17.82
CA PRO A 182 -1.05 5.92 -18.13
C PRO A 182 -2.14 6.51 -17.23
N ARG A 183 -3.20 5.74 -16.97
CA ARG A 183 -4.32 6.16 -16.12
C ARG A 183 -3.88 6.33 -14.65
N PHE A 184 -3.25 5.32 -14.07
CA PHE A 184 -2.91 5.32 -12.64
C PHE A 184 -1.73 6.23 -12.32
N LYS A 185 -0.82 6.45 -13.27
CA LYS A 185 0.21 7.49 -13.15
C LYS A 185 -0.40 8.88 -13.12
N ALA A 186 -1.27 9.20 -14.07
CA ALA A 186 -1.94 10.51 -14.09
C ALA A 186 -2.72 10.76 -12.79
N TRP A 187 -3.40 9.74 -12.27
CA TRP A 187 -4.10 9.85 -11.00
C TRP A 187 -3.15 10.05 -9.81
N ALA A 188 -1.98 9.40 -9.80
CA ALA A 188 -0.97 9.63 -8.76
C ALA A 188 -0.50 11.10 -8.74
N ASP A 189 -0.24 11.68 -9.91
CA ASP A 189 0.19 13.08 -10.03
C ASP A 189 -0.84 14.05 -9.44
N GLU A 190 -2.13 13.81 -9.70
CA GLU A 190 -3.23 14.61 -9.16
C GLU A 190 -3.40 14.40 -7.65
N TYR A 191 -3.36 13.14 -7.20
CA TYR A 191 -3.65 12.76 -5.83
C TYR A 191 -2.56 13.24 -4.85
N PHE A 192 -1.28 13.19 -5.25
CA PHE A 192 -0.16 13.60 -4.41
C PHE A 192 0.27 15.07 -4.64
N TYR A 193 -0.55 15.86 -5.34
CA TYR A 193 -0.34 17.30 -5.49
C TYR A 193 -0.63 18.04 -4.18
N ILE A 194 0.20 19.03 -3.85
CA ILE A 194 0.03 19.89 -2.67
C ILE A 194 -0.39 21.29 -3.15
N PRO A 195 -1.71 21.61 -3.17
CA PRO A 195 -2.21 22.80 -3.87
C PRO A 195 -1.61 24.11 -3.36
N HIS A 196 -1.49 24.26 -2.04
CA HIS A 196 -0.96 25.48 -1.42
C HIS A 196 0.56 25.63 -1.57
N ARG A 197 1.27 24.62 -2.08
CA ARG A 197 2.71 24.67 -2.41
C ARG A 197 2.97 24.65 -3.91
N ASN A 198 1.93 24.47 -4.71
CA ASN A 198 1.98 24.35 -6.16
C ASN A 198 3.02 23.33 -6.67
N ARG A 199 3.11 22.16 -6.01
CA ARG A 199 4.03 21.07 -6.37
C ARG A 199 3.53 19.71 -5.88
N ALA A 200 3.97 18.63 -6.52
CA ALA A 200 3.78 17.27 -6.01
C ALA A 200 4.64 17.00 -4.77
N ARG A 201 4.26 15.99 -3.97
CA ARG A 201 5.07 15.53 -2.82
C ARG A 201 6.40 14.87 -3.24
N GLY A 202 6.44 14.28 -4.44
CA GLY A 202 7.58 13.55 -4.98
C GLY A 202 7.45 13.35 -6.50
N VAL A 203 8.11 12.33 -7.05
CA VAL A 203 8.11 12.00 -8.48
C VAL A 203 6.97 11.03 -8.88
N GLY A 204 6.03 10.82 -7.96
CA GLY A 204 4.83 10.03 -8.19
C GLY A 204 5.11 8.53 -8.31
N GLY A 205 4.30 7.87 -9.12
CA GLY A 205 4.29 6.42 -9.32
C GLY A 205 2.94 6.03 -9.91
N ILE A 206 2.23 5.09 -9.29
CA ILE A 206 0.84 4.78 -9.64
C ILE A 206 -0.07 4.95 -8.43
N PHE A 207 -1.31 5.37 -8.68
CA PHE A 207 -2.37 5.39 -7.70
C PHE A 207 -3.66 4.86 -8.33
N LEU A 208 -4.29 3.93 -7.65
CA LEU A 208 -5.61 3.44 -7.98
C LEU A 208 -6.51 3.37 -6.76
N ASP A 209 -7.76 3.66 -6.99
CA ASP A 209 -8.85 3.39 -6.07
C ASP A 209 -10.04 2.93 -6.90
N ASP A 210 -11.04 2.35 -6.25
CA ASP A 210 -12.29 1.96 -6.91
C ASP A 210 -12.13 0.94 -8.05
N HIS A 211 -11.03 0.21 -8.09
CA HIS A 211 -10.76 -0.76 -9.14
C HIS A 211 -11.66 -2.00 -8.98
N ASN A 212 -12.58 -2.16 -9.92
CA ASN A 212 -13.48 -3.31 -10.04
C ASN A 212 -13.89 -3.44 -11.51
N THR A 213 -13.41 -4.46 -12.20
CA THR A 213 -13.78 -4.80 -13.59
C THR A 213 -14.97 -5.74 -13.69
N GLY A 214 -15.43 -6.26 -12.55
CA GLY A 214 -16.42 -7.33 -12.44
C GLY A 214 -15.81 -8.72 -12.30
N ASP A 215 -14.50 -8.87 -12.55
CA ASP A 215 -13.75 -10.11 -12.39
C ASP A 215 -12.78 -10.00 -11.20
N TRP A 216 -13.12 -10.66 -10.09
CA TRP A 216 -12.32 -10.58 -8.87
C TRP A 216 -10.95 -11.22 -9.02
N ASP A 217 -10.84 -12.36 -9.69
CA ASP A 217 -9.58 -13.08 -9.81
C ASP A 217 -8.59 -12.31 -10.70
N ALA A 218 -9.09 -11.70 -11.78
CA ALA A 218 -8.28 -10.82 -12.63
C ALA A 218 -7.80 -9.56 -11.88
N ASP A 219 -8.72 -8.87 -11.19
CA ASP A 219 -8.39 -7.66 -10.42
C ASP A 219 -7.46 -7.97 -9.24
N PHE A 220 -7.63 -9.12 -8.59
CA PHE A 220 -6.74 -9.56 -7.53
C PHE A 220 -5.34 -9.89 -8.08
N ALA A 221 -5.23 -10.56 -9.22
CA ALA A 221 -3.95 -10.81 -9.86
C ALA A 221 -3.21 -9.50 -10.19
N PHE A 222 -3.94 -8.48 -10.67
CA PHE A 222 -3.38 -7.15 -10.88
C PHE A 222 -2.86 -6.53 -9.58
N ILE A 223 -3.63 -6.59 -8.49
CA ILE A 223 -3.21 -6.07 -7.18
C ILE A 223 -1.98 -6.80 -6.63
N GLN A 224 -1.89 -8.11 -6.86
CA GLN A 224 -0.70 -8.85 -6.46
C GLN A 224 0.53 -8.40 -7.25
N ASP A 225 0.40 -8.12 -8.55
CA ASP A 225 1.51 -7.60 -9.36
C ASP A 225 1.88 -6.15 -8.99
N VAL A 226 0.92 -5.30 -8.63
CA VAL A 226 1.19 -3.97 -8.03
C VAL A 226 1.99 -4.11 -6.73
N GLY A 227 1.59 -5.04 -5.85
CA GLY A 227 2.32 -5.31 -4.61
C GLY A 227 3.74 -5.83 -4.83
N ARG A 228 3.94 -6.74 -5.79
CA ARG A 228 5.26 -7.27 -6.18
C ARG A 228 6.14 -6.22 -6.84
N ALA A 229 5.56 -5.30 -7.61
CA ALA A 229 6.27 -4.21 -8.28
C ALA A 229 7.10 -3.39 -7.29
N PHE A 230 6.60 -3.20 -6.06
CA PHE A 230 7.23 -2.36 -5.06
C PHE A 230 8.68 -2.76 -4.76
N LEU A 231 8.93 -4.01 -4.37
CA LEU A 231 10.29 -4.46 -4.07
C LEU A 231 11.17 -4.48 -5.33
N MET A 232 10.61 -4.90 -6.47
CA MET A 232 11.32 -4.89 -7.75
C MET A 232 11.79 -3.47 -8.14
N ALA A 233 11.00 -2.44 -7.81
CA ALA A 233 11.28 -1.06 -8.14
C ALA A 233 12.14 -0.34 -7.11
N PHE A 234 11.96 -0.64 -5.82
CA PHE A 234 12.56 0.13 -4.73
C PHE A 234 13.92 -0.41 -4.26
N LEU A 235 14.14 -1.74 -4.27
CA LEU A 235 15.43 -2.30 -3.85
C LEU A 235 16.60 -1.78 -4.69
N PRO A 236 16.54 -1.74 -6.04
CA PRO A 236 17.66 -1.25 -6.85
C PRO A 236 17.96 0.25 -6.68
N VAL A 237 17.00 1.03 -6.18
CA VAL A 237 17.16 2.46 -5.87
C VAL A 237 17.82 2.67 -4.49
N THR A 238 17.89 1.61 -3.68
CA THR A 238 18.36 1.64 -2.29
C THR A 238 19.70 0.94 -2.08
N GLU A 239 20.01 -0.11 -2.87
CA GLU A 239 21.28 -0.88 -2.86
C GLU A 239 22.49 -0.05 -3.33
#